data_AF-A0A957FAS6-F1
#
_entry.id   AF-A0A957FAS6-F1
#
_cell.length_a   1.000
_cell.length_b   1.000
_cell.length_c   1.000
_cell.angle_alpha   90.00
_cell.angle_beta   90.00
_cell.angle_gamma   90.00
#
_symmetry.space_group_name_H-M   'P 1'
#
loop_
_entity.id
_entity.type
_entity.pdbx_description
1 polymer ?
#
loop_
_entity_poly.entity_id
_entity_poly.type
_entity_poly.pdbx_seq_one_letter_code
_entity_poly.pdbx_strand_id
1 'polypeptide(L)'
;TLSRDEFRARWKQGLFGIMWEDFAALTNKSNYTPFDENFPDAEWIALTAPTGPDGEAYYGVYTGRGQIFAVSQRAADEGKMDAIARLLEWMATDGYWLMGFGEEGVNYIIDANGDISVEGLDPTQAYNSPERQPYTQMRNQLVFYNSEAEIRARYPTYETINGRTMYPMIFLNFFQEQPWVDGRGIQVILPPDNAADFDRYYSEGLIQFVLGQKELNETTWAEYLTGLDTLGAQEYEATAKAALLDARLLSE
;
A
#
# COMPACT_ATOMS: atom_id res chain seq x y z
N THR A 1 -13.95 13.40 -8.68
CA THR A 1 -13.45 12.03 -8.50
C THR A 1 -13.93 11.51 -7.16
N LEU A 2 -14.07 10.19 -7.03
CA LEU A 2 -14.48 9.55 -5.78
C LEU A 2 -13.32 9.63 -4.79
N SER A 3 -13.55 10.12 -3.58
CA SER A 3 -12.57 10.03 -2.51
C SER A 3 -12.39 8.57 -2.06
N ARG A 4 -11.26 8.26 -1.42
CA ARG A 4 -10.99 6.92 -0.88
C ARG A 4 -12.07 6.46 0.10
N ASP A 5 -12.58 7.37 0.93
CA ASP A 5 -13.56 7.02 1.95
C ASP A 5 -14.94 6.78 1.32
N GLU A 6 -15.30 7.53 0.28
CA GLU A 6 -16.51 7.26 -0.52
C GLU A 6 -16.39 5.93 -1.28
N PHE A 7 -15.23 5.62 -1.86
CA PHE A 7 -14.96 4.31 -2.48
C PHE A 7 -15.20 3.17 -1.50
N ARG A 8 -14.64 3.29 -0.30
CA ARG A 8 -14.79 2.30 0.77
C ARG A 8 -16.21 2.17 1.28
N ALA A 9 -16.93 3.29 1.41
CA ALA A 9 -18.33 3.26 1.80
C ALA A 9 -19.19 2.54 0.74
N ARG A 10 -18.92 2.74 -0.54
CA ARG A 10 -19.70 2.17 -1.65
C ARG A 10 -19.50 0.67 -1.82
N TRP A 11 -18.28 0.14 -1.71
CA TRP A 11 -18.07 -1.31 -1.85
C TRP A 11 -18.72 -2.09 -0.69
N LYS A 12 -18.74 -1.52 0.52
CA LYS A 12 -19.45 -2.09 1.67
C LYS A 12 -20.97 -2.14 1.49
N GLN A 13 -21.50 -1.37 0.54
CA GLN A 13 -22.91 -1.36 0.13
C GLN A 13 -23.18 -2.20 -1.13
N GLY A 14 -22.20 -2.99 -1.60
CA GLY A 14 -22.37 -3.87 -2.76
C GLY A 14 -22.50 -3.14 -4.10
N LEU A 15 -22.03 -1.89 -4.19
CA LEU A 15 -22.17 -1.06 -5.39
C LEU A 15 -21.11 -1.35 -6.47
N PHE A 16 -20.20 -2.29 -6.24
CA PHE A 16 -19.22 -2.74 -7.22
C PHE A 16 -19.29 -4.26 -7.37
N GLY A 17 -19.07 -4.77 -8.59
CA GLY A 17 -18.89 -6.21 -8.85
C GLY A 17 -17.42 -6.63 -8.96
N ILE A 18 -16.53 -5.68 -9.26
CA ILE A 18 -15.08 -5.86 -9.33
C ILE A 18 -14.42 -4.57 -8.84
N MET A 19 -13.30 -4.68 -8.12
CA MET A 19 -12.59 -3.52 -7.58
C MET A 19 -11.11 -3.80 -7.34
N TRP A 20 -10.33 -2.73 -7.22
CA TRP A 20 -8.96 -2.74 -6.73
C TRP A 20 -8.91 -2.05 -5.37
N GLU A 21 -8.58 -2.77 -4.32
CA GLU A 21 -8.51 -2.26 -2.95
C GLU A 21 -7.28 -2.81 -2.24
N ASP A 22 -6.80 -2.08 -1.25
CA ASP A 22 -5.75 -2.54 -0.35
C ASP A 22 -6.21 -3.79 0.43
N PHE A 23 -5.39 -4.85 0.46
CA PHE A 23 -5.80 -6.12 1.05
C PHE A 23 -6.22 -5.98 2.52
N ALA A 24 -5.54 -5.13 3.29
CA ALA A 24 -5.84 -4.90 4.69
C ALA A 24 -7.16 -4.12 4.85
N ALA A 25 -7.38 -3.11 4.01
CA ALA A 25 -8.64 -2.39 3.98
C ALA A 25 -9.83 -3.28 3.60
N LEU A 26 -9.64 -4.23 2.69
CA LEU A 26 -10.66 -5.22 2.32
C LEU A 26 -10.92 -6.21 3.46
N THR A 27 -9.87 -6.82 4.00
CA THR A 27 -10.01 -8.05 4.81
C THR A 27 -10.01 -7.84 6.31
N ASN A 28 -9.61 -6.67 6.83
CA ASN A 28 -9.64 -6.42 8.27
C ASN A 28 -11.09 -6.40 8.79
N LYS A 29 -11.33 -7.09 9.91
CA LYS A 29 -12.66 -7.26 10.53
C LYS A 29 -13.44 -5.95 10.62
N SER A 30 -12.85 -4.89 11.17
CA SER A 30 -13.51 -3.59 11.34
C SER A 30 -14.02 -2.98 10.02
N ASN A 31 -13.39 -3.28 8.90
CA ASN A 31 -13.80 -2.80 7.58
C ASN A 31 -14.74 -3.76 6.86
N TYR A 32 -14.59 -5.06 7.04
CA TYR A 32 -15.40 -6.07 6.38
C TYR A 32 -16.76 -6.25 7.05
N THR A 33 -16.87 -6.09 8.37
CA THR A 33 -18.12 -6.30 9.13
C THR A 33 -19.33 -5.59 8.52
N PRO A 34 -19.27 -4.30 8.11
CA PRO A 34 -20.42 -3.67 7.46
C PRO A 34 -20.85 -4.30 6.13
N PHE A 35 -19.90 -4.84 5.34
CA PHE A 35 -20.23 -5.57 4.11
C PHE A 35 -20.91 -6.91 4.45
N ASP A 36 -20.35 -7.62 5.41
CA ASP A 36 -20.81 -8.92 5.88
C ASP A 36 -22.23 -8.85 6.50
N GLU A 37 -22.53 -7.80 7.24
CA GLU A 37 -23.87 -7.53 7.79
C GLU A 37 -24.91 -7.26 6.70
N ASN A 38 -24.53 -6.54 5.64
CA ASN A 38 -25.42 -6.21 4.53
C ASN A 38 -25.62 -7.39 3.58
N PHE A 39 -24.59 -8.23 3.41
CA PHE A 39 -24.55 -9.32 2.43
C PHE A 39 -23.94 -10.59 3.03
N PRO A 40 -24.64 -11.25 3.97
CA PRO A 40 -24.10 -12.38 4.73
C PRO A 40 -23.72 -13.59 3.87
N ASP A 41 -24.36 -13.77 2.72
CA ASP A 41 -24.09 -14.87 1.78
C ASP A 41 -23.10 -14.48 0.67
N ALA A 42 -22.67 -13.20 0.62
CA ALA A 42 -21.76 -12.73 -0.41
C ALA A 42 -20.30 -12.82 0.03
N GLU A 43 -19.42 -12.93 -0.94
CA GLU A 43 -18.00 -12.88 -0.70
C GLU A 43 -17.23 -12.12 -1.77
N TRP A 44 -16.12 -11.53 -1.34
CA TRP A 44 -15.09 -11.05 -2.23
C TRP A 44 -14.09 -12.18 -2.46
N ILE A 45 -13.83 -12.48 -3.72
CA ILE A 45 -12.81 -13.44 -4.13
C ILE A 45 -11.71 -12.71 -4.87
N ALA A 46 -10.47 -13.16 -4.66
CA ALA A 46 -9.35 -12.66 -5.44
C ALA A 46 -9.43 -13.24 -6.87
N LEU A 47 -9.30 -12.38 -7.87
CA LEU A 47 -9.33 -12.78 -9.28
C LEU A 47 -7.91 -12.84 -9.81
N THR A 48 -7.58 -13.90 -10.55
CA THR A 48 -6.26 -14.06 -11.21
C THR A 48 -6.10 -13.04 -12.33
N ALA A 49 -4.86 -12.73 -12.71
CA ALA A 49 -4.60 -11.89 -13.89
C ALA A 49 -5.36 -12.43 -15.12
N PRO A 50 -6.21 -11.64 -15.78
CA PRO A 50 -6.87 -12.07 -17.01
C PRO A 50 -5.86 -12.19 -18.14
N THR A 51 -6.05 -13.18 -19.01
CA THR A 51 -5.24 -13.34 -20.22
C THR A 51 -5.65 -12.30 -21.27
N GLY A 52 -4.69 -11.51 -21.71
CA GLY A 52 -4.86 -10.51 -22.77
C GLY A 52 -4.94 -11.12 -24.17
N PRO A 53 -5.22 -10.29 -25.19
CA PRO A 53 -5.37 -10.75 -26.58
C PRO A 53 -4.10 -11.40 -27.15
N ASP A 54 -2.92 -11.04 -26.64
CA ASP A 54 -1.63 -11.60 -27.06
C ASP A 54 -1.27 -12.91 -26.31
N GLY A 55 -2.16 -13.42 -25.46
CA GLY A 55 -1.96 -14.66 -24.70
C GLY A 55 -1.18 -14.49 -23.38
N GLU A 56 -0.70 -13.27 -23.11
CA GLU A 56 0.02 -12.93 -21.89
C GLU A 56 -0.93 -12.56 -20.74
N ALA A 57 -0.51 -12.80 -19.49
CA ALA A 57 -1.27 -12.43 -18.30
C ALA A 57 -0.36 -11.74 -17.28
N TYR A 58 -0.68 -10.49 -16.93
CA TYR A 58 0.04 -9.72 -15.93
C TYR A 58 -0.93 -9.05 -14.95
N TYR A 59 -0.58 -9.03 -13.66
CA TYR A 59 -1.39 -8.36 -12.64
C TYR A 59 -1.15 -6.85 -12.59
N GLY A 60 0.03 -6.42 -13.04
CA GLY A 60 0.47 -5.04 -13.00
C GLY A 60 1.98 -4.96 -12.81
N VAL A 61 2.45 -3.79 -12.38
CA VAL A 61 3.86 -3.54 -12.11
C VAL A 61 4.12 -3.64 -10.61
N TYR A 62 4.98 -4.58 -10.20
CA TYR A 62 5.43 -4.69 -8.82
C TYR A 62 6.54 -3.68 -8.57
N THR A 63 6.26 -2.71 -7.70
CA THR A 63 7.27 -1.77 -7.21
C THR A 63 7.51 -2.02 -5.73
N GLY A 64 8.77 -2.06 -5.31
CA GLY A 64 9.12 -1.98 -3.90
C GLY A 64 9.48 -0.54 -3.60
N ARG A 65 8.95 0.04 -2.51
CA ARG A 65 9.48 1.28 -1.95
C ARG A 65 10.06 0.95 -0.58
N GLY A 66 11.37 1.10 -0.43
CA GLY A 66 11.98 1.17 0.89
C GLY A 66 11.55 2.48 1.57
N GLN A 67 11.48 2.48 2.90
CA GLN A 67 11.38 3.73 3.65
C GLN A 67 12.78 4.17 4.04
N ILE A 68 13.13 5.41 3.71
CA ILE A 68 14.40 6.01 4.09
C ILE A 68 14.09 7.15 5.06
N PHE A 69 14.62 7.04 6.28
CA PHE A 69 14.56 8.10 7.28
C PHE A 69 15.85 8.90 7.22
N ALA A 70 15.73 10.22 7.16
CA ALA A 70 16.86 11.13 7.17
C ALA A 70 16.76 12.08 8.38
N VAL A 71 17.92 12.40 8.95
CA VAL A 71 18.02 13.43 10.00
C VAL A 71 18.39 14.74 9.33
N SER A 72 17.60 15.80 9.60
CA SER A 72 17.84 17.11 9.00
C SER A 72 19.16 17.73 9.48
N GLN A 73 19.84 18.50 8.61
CA GLN A 73 21.04 19.25 8.97
C GLN A 73 20.80 20.19 10.16
N ARG A 74 19.63 20.82 10.22
CA ARG A 74 19.23 21.67 11.36
C ARG A 74 19.28 20.95 12.70
N ALA A 75 18.83 19.69 12.76
CA ALA A 75 18.89 18.91 13.99
C ALA A 75 20.35 18.63 14.41
N ALA A 76 21.24 18.47 13.44
CA ALA A 76 22.68 18.36 13.70
C ALA A 76 23.24 19.69 14.24
N ASP A 77 22.91 20.81 13.61
CA ASP A 77 23.36 22.15 14.00
C ASP A 77 22.83 22.54 15.41
N GLU A 78 21.64 22.08 15.78
CA GLU A 78 21.05 22.24 17.11
C GLU A 78 21.60 21.24 18.15
N GLY A 79 22.59 20.40 17.79
CA GLY A 79 23.25 19.47 18.70
C GLY A 79 22.41 18.26 19.13
N LYS A 80 21.41 17.86 18.34
CA LYS A 80 20.45 16.80 18.71
C LYS A 80 20.85 15.39 18.28
N MET A 81 21.97 15.22 17.57
CA MET A 81 22.33 13.94 16.95
C MET A 81 22.43 12.80 17.97
N ASP A 82 23.07 13.03 19.12
CA ASP A 82 23.21 12.00 20.16
C ASP A 82 21.87 11.56 20.74
N ALA A 83 20.95 12.52 20.94
CA ALA A 83 19.61 12.22 21.44
C ALA A 83 18.78 11.44 20.40
N ILE A 84 18.91 11.79 19.12
CA ILE A 84 18.24 11.10 18.01
C ILE A 84 18.78 9.67 17.88
N ALA A 85 20.10 9.48 17.93
CA ALA A 85 20.70 8.15 17.88
C ALA A 85 20.21 7.27 19.04
N ARG A 86 20.18 7.80 20.27
CA ARG A 86 19.63 7.10 21.44
C ARG A 86 18.15 6.77 21.30
N LEU A 87 17.36 7.67 20.71
CA LEU A 87 15.95 7.40 20.42
C LEU A 87 15.84 6.21 19.46
N LEU A 88 16.53 6.26 18.32
CA LEU A 88 16.49 5.19 17.31
C LEU A 88 16.96 3.83 17.87
N GLU A 89 17.96 3.84 18.76
CA GLU A 89 18.40 2.63 19.46
C GLU A 89 17.34 2.10 20.42
N TRP A 90 16.76 2.96 21.28
CA TRP A 90 15.68 2.58 22.19
C TRP A 90 14.44 2.06 21.45
N MET A 91 14.17 2.61 20.28
CA MET A 91 13.07 2.15 19.41
C MET A 91 13.23 0.70 18.96
N ALA A 92 14.47 0.18 18.96
CA ALA A 92 14.79 -1.20 18.63
C ALA A 92 14.91 -2.13 19.87
N THR A 93 14.71 -1.60 21.09
CA THR A 93 14.72 -2.37 22.34
C THR A 93 13.31 -2.52 22.92
N ASP A 94 13.11 -2.21 24.19
CA ASP A 94 11.82 -2.14 24.89
C ASP A 94 10.86 -1.10 24.29
N GLY A 95 11.36 -0.02 23.69
CA GLY A 95 10.53 0.98 23.04
C GLY A 95 9.71 0.44 21.86
N TYR A 96 10.20 -0.63 21.23
CA TYR A 96 9.56 -1.31 20.09
C TYR A 96 8.08 -1.62 20.38
N TRP A 97 7.81 -2.28 21.50
CA TRP A 97 6.45 -2.70 21.87
C TRP A 97 5.55 -1.52 22.19
N LEU A 98 6.09 -0.51 22.86
CA LEU A 98 5.36 0.71 23.21
C LEU A 98 4.85 1.44 21.97
N MET A 99 5.68 1.55 20.92
CA MET A 99 5.27 2.21 19.67
C MET A 99 4.44 1.31 18.75
N GLY A 100 4.68 0.00 18.81
CA GLY A 100 3.97 -0.98 18.00
C GLY A 100 2.52 -1.21 18.46
N PHE A 101 2.37 -1.45 19.76
CA PHE A 101 1.16 -2.00 20.36
C PHE A 101 0.72 -1.25 21.63
N GLY A 102 1.53 -0.33 22.17
CA GLY A 102 1.22 0.42 23.38
C GLY A 102 1.76 -0.25 24.64
N GLU A 103 1.07 -0.07 25.76
CA GLU A 103 1.44 -0.63 27.05
C GLU A 103 0.88 -2.05 27.24
N GLU A 104 1.72 -3.00 27.65
CA GLU A 104 1.31 -4.37 27.94
C GLU A 104 0.36 -4.40 29.15
N GLY A 105 -0.71 -5.20 29.07
CA GLY A 105 -1.78 -5.25 30.07
C GLY A 105 -2.81 -4.12 29.97
N VAL A 106 -2.57 -3.11 29.13
CA VAL A 106 -3.53 -2.02 28.85
C VAL A 106 -4.01 -2.07 27.41
N ASN A 107 -3.09 -2.08 26.45
CA ASN A 107 -3.39 -2.03 25.02
C ASN A 107 -3.24 -3.38 24.33
N TYR A 108 -2.36 -4.25 24.83
CA TYR A 108 -2.14 -5.61 24.34
C TYR A 108 -1.67 -6.54 25.46
N ILE A 109 -1.74 -7.84 25.25
CA ILE A 109 -1.10 -8.88 26.06
C ILE A 109 -0.36 -9.85 25.16
N ILE A 110 0.59 -10.60 25.72
CA ILE A 110 1.16 -11.78 25.08
C ILE A 110 0.41 -13.01 25.59
N ASP A 111 -0.17 -13.78 24.67
CA ASP A 111 -0.91 -14.99 25.02
C ASP A 111 0.02 -16.19 25.31
N ALA A 112 -0.57 -17.34 25.64
CA ALA A 112 0.18 -18.56 25.95
C ALA A 112 1.03 -19.10 24.79
N ASN A 113 0.74 -18.69 23.55
CA ASN A 113 1.48 -19.08 22.36
C ASN A 113 2.59 -18.08 22.00
N GLY A 114 2.72 -16.98 22.75
CA GLY A 114 3.65 -15.90 22.44
C GLY A 114 3.10 -14.91 21.41
N ASP A 115 1.81 -14.98 21.10
CA ASP A 115 1.17 -14.08 20.14
C ASP A 115 0.56 -12.86 20.83
N ILE A 116 0.50 -11.77 20.08
CA ILE A 116 -0.08 -10.51 20.55
C ILE A 116 -1.59 -10.64 20.49
N SER A 117 -2.25 -10.44 21.64
CA SER A 117 -3.69 -10.54 21.79
C SER A 117 -4.27 -9.30 22.49
N VAL A 118 -5.58 -9.14 22.35
CA VAL A 118 -6.39 -8.15 23.06
C VAL A 118 -7.49 -8.80 23.89
N GLU A 119 -7.49 -10.14 23.97
CA GLU A 119 -8.50 -10.88 24.71
C GLU A 119 -8.46 -10.54 26.20
N GLY A 120 -9.62 -10.25 26.77
CA GLY A 120 -9.75 -9.86 28.18
C GLY A 120 -9.39 -8.40 28.50
N LEU A 121 -8.93 -7.62 27.52
CA LEU A 121 -8.69 -6.18 27.69
C LEU A 121 -9.97 -5.36 27.47
N ASP A 122 -9.97 -4.11 27.95
CA ASP A 122 -10.99 -3.14 27.59
C ASP A 122 -10.94 -2.90 26.07
N PRO A 123 -12.01 -3.20 25.31
CA PRO A 123 -12.02 -3.06 23.85
C PRO A 123 -11.73 -1.63 23.36
N THR A 124 -11.99 -0.61 24.18
CA THR A 124 -11.69 0.79 23.83
C THR A 124 -10.21 1.13 24.01
N GLN A 125 -9.50 0.39 24.86
CA GLN A 125 -8.08 0.55 25.14
C GLN A 125 -7.20 -0.33 24.26
N ALA A 126 -7.74 -1.40 23.69
CA ALA A 126 -7.02 -2.30 22.82
C ALA A 126 -6.31 -1.56 21.66
N TYR A 127 -5.08 -1.96 21.32
CA TYR A 127 -4.26 -1.29 20.29
C TYR A 127 -4.92 -1.24 18.90
N ASN A 128 -5.87 -2.15 18.65
CA ASN A 128 -6.61 -2.27 17.41
C ASN A 128 -7.94 -1.49 17.41
N SER A 129 -8.33 -0.88 18.53
CA SER A 129 -9.57 -0.08 18.62
C SER A 129 -9.50 1.19 17.76
N PRO A 130 -10.62 1.64 17.16
CA PRO A 130 -10.65 2.87 16.38
C PRO A 130 -10.05 4.09 17.10
N GLU A 131 -10.25 4.18 18.41
CA GLU A 131 -9.76 5.27 19.26
C GLU A 131 -8.24 5.22 19.48
N ARG A 132 -7.63 4.03 19.43
CA ARG A 132 -6.20 3.82 19.68
C ARG A 132 -5.35 3.82 18.43
N GLN A 133 -5.95 3.51 17.27
CA GLN A 133 -5.28 3.55 15.96
C GLN A 133 -4.45 4.84 15.72
N PRO A 134 -4.92 6.06 16.06
CA PRO A 134 -4.15 7.29 15.83
C PRO A 134 -2.85 7.40 16.65
N TYR A 135 -2.73 6.67 17.75
CA TYR A 135 -1.55 6.74 18.64
C TYR A 135 -0.45 5.75 18.25
N THR A 136 -0.81 4.67 17.54
CA THR A 136 0.13 3.63 17.09
C THR A 136 0.60 3.83 15.64
N GLN A 137 0.52 5.05 15.09
CA GLN A 137 0.80 5.33 13.68
C GLN A 137 2.27 5.09 13.30
N MET A 138 3.18 5.24 14.27
CA MET A 138 4.61 5.00 14.06
C MET A 138 4.94 3.53 13.82
N ARG A 139 4.04 2.59 14.15
CA ARG A 139 4.29 1.16 14.04
C ARG A 139 4.67 0.70 12.64
N ASN A 140 3.91 1.14 11.64
CA ASN A 140 4.05 0.67 10.24
C ASN A 140 5.22 1.34 9.50
N GLN A 141 5.73 2.46 10.01
CA GLN A 141 6.79 3.20 9.33
C GLN A 141 8.14 3.10 10.03
N LEU A 142 8.17 3.02 11.35
CA LEU A 142 9.43 3.20 12.08
C LEU A 142 9.93 1.96 12.82
N VAL A 143 9.04 1.05 13.23
CA VAL A 143 9.44 -0.06 14.11
C VAL A 143 9.15 -1.43 13.56
N PHE A 144 8.02 -1.65 12.88
CA PHE A 144 7.65 -2.98 12.39
C PHE A 144 8.63 -3.48 11.32
N TYR A 145 9.18 -4.66 11.58
CA TYR A 145 9.95 -5.43 10.61
C TYR A 145 9.16 -6.60 10.04
N ASN A 146 7.85 -6.67 10.34
CA ASN A 146 6.87 -7.65 9.86
C ASN A 146 7.23 -9.09 10.23
N SER A 147 7.59 -9.34 11.50
CA SER A 147 7.65 -10.71 12.03
C SER A 147 6.32 -11.44 11.88
N GLU A 148 6.33 -12.78 11.93
CA GLU A 148 5.09 -13.56 11.83
C GLU A 148 4.08 -13.19 12.93
N ALA A 149 4.55 -12.92 14.15
CA ALA A 149 3.69 -12.51 15.26
C ALA A 149 3.03 -11.14 14.99
N GLU A 150 3.78 -10.16 14.46
CA GLU A 150 3.22 -8.87 14.03
C GLU A 150 2.15 -9.06 12.94
N ILE A 151 2.43 -9.92 11.96
CA ILE A 151 1.50 -10.19 10.86
C ILE A 151 0.21 -10.80 11.40
N ARG A 152 0.30 -11.81 12.28
CA ARG A 152 -0.87 -12.42 12.93
C ARG A 152 -1.68 -11.40 13.73
N ALA A 153 -1.01 -10.53 14.48
CA ALA A 153 -1.64 -9.49 15.27
C ALA A 153 -2.35 -8.42 14.42
N ARG A 154 -1.77 -8.06 13.28
CA ARG A 154 -2.31 -7.04 12.38
C ARG A 154 -3.46 -7.56 11.53
N TYR A 155 -3.40 -8.84 11.18
CA TYR A 155 -4.29 -9.48 10.22
C TYR A 155 -4.91 -10.75 10.80
N PRO A 156 -5.63 -10.64 11.93
CA PRO A 156 -6.16 -11.81 12.62
C PRO A 156 -7.26 -12.49 11.79
N THR A 157 -7.29 -13.81 11.88
CA THR A 157 -8.40 -14.63 11.37
C THR A 157 -9.65 -14.40 12.21
N TYR A 158 -10.81 -14.31 11.57
CA TYR A 158 -12.10 -14.19 12.25
C TYR A 158 -13.21 -14.90 11.48
N GLU A 159 -14.35 -15.10 12.12
CA GLU A 159 -15.56 -15.63 11.48
C GLU A 159 -16.49 -14.50 11.06
N THR A 160 -17.01 -14.61 9.84
CA THR A 160 -18.12 -13.79 9.34
C THR A 160 -19.43 -14.18 10.02
N ILE A 161 -20.48 -13.38 9.83
CA ILE A 161 -21.80 -13.57 10.45
C ILE A 161 -22.43 -14.93 10.11
N ASN A 162 -22.12 -15.50 8.94
CA ASN A 162 -22.57 -16.82 8.51
C ASN A 162 -21.60 -17.98 8.87
N GLY A 163 -20.54 -17.71 9.64
CA GLY A 163 -19.57 -18.71 10.10
C GLY A 163 -18.47 -19.05 9.09
N ARG A 164 -18.34 -18.31 7.98
CA ARG A 164 -17.20 -18.47 7.06
C ARG A 164 -15.94 -17.87 7.70
N THR A 165 -14.84 -18.59 7.59
CA THR A 165 -13.54 -18.11 8.06
C THR A 165 -12.98 -17.06 7.10
N MET A 166 -12.80 -15.83 7.57
CA MET A 166 -12.00 -14.83 6.90
C MET A 166 -10.54 -14.95 7.36
N TYR A 167 -9.65 -15.25 6.43
CA TYR A 167 -8.21 -15.27 6.65
C TYR A 167 -7.51 -14.27 5.73
N PRO A 168 -7.20 -13.05 6.23
CA PRO A 168 -6.60 -11.97 5.43
C PRO A 168 -5.35 -12.37 4.62
N MET A 169 -4.51 -13.24 5.17
CA MET A 169 -3.25 -13.63 4.53
C MET A 169 -3.44 -14.47 3.28
N ILE A 170 -4.59 -15.14 3.09
CA ILE A 170 -4.90 -15.80 1.80
C ILE A 170 -4.90 -14.78 0.67
N PHE A 171 -5.48 -13.60 0.88
CA PHE A 171 -5.50 -12.55 -0.14
C PHE A 171 -4.10 -12.03 -0.41
N LEU A 172 -3.32 -11.73 0.65
CA LEU A 172 -1.97 -11.23 0.47
C LEU A 172 -1.08 -12.24 -0.28
N ASN A 173 -1.09 -13.50 0.14
CA ASN A 173 -0.32 -14.56 -0.51
C ASN A 173 -0.75 -14.75 -1.96
N PHE A 174 -2.07 -14.80 -2.21
CA PHE A 174 -2.61 -14.90 -3.57
C PHE A 174 -2.08 -13.79 -4.46
N PHE A 175 -2.13 -12.53 -4.00
CA PHE A 175 -1.67 -11.39 -4.80
C PHE A 175 -0.15 -11.41 -4.98
N GLN A 176 0.63 -11.85 -4.00
CA GLN A 176 2.09 -11.98 -4.12
C GLN A 176 2.51 -13.03 -5.15
N GLU A 177 1.70 -14.07 -5.37
CA GLU A 177 1.95 -15.14 -6.33
C GLU A 177 1.54 -14.80 -7.77
N GLN A 178 0.89 -13.66 -8.00
CA GLN A 178 0.44 -13.27 -9.34
C GLN A 178 1.61 -12.93 -10.28
N PRO A 179 1.42 -13.02 -11.61
CA PRO A 179 2.44 -12.66 -12.58
C PRO A 179 2.63 -11.14 -12.63
N TRP A 180 3.54 -10.62 -11.81
CA TRP A 180 3.90 -9.20 -11.81
C TRP A 180 5.01 -8.91 -12.79
N VAL A 181 4.93 -7.76 -13.45
CA VAL A 181 6.07 -7.16 -14.13
C VAL A 181 6.97 -6.55 -13.06
N ASP A 182 8.25 -6.93 -13.04
CA ASP A 182 9.22 -6.37 -12.10
C ASP A 182 9.51 -4.90 -12.44
N GLY A 183 9.04 -3.99 -11.60
CA GLY A 183 9.28 -2.55 -11.69
C GLY A 183 10.09 -2.00 -10.51
N ARG A 184 10.78 -2.86 -9.75
CA ARG A 184 11.54 -2.41 -8.56
C ARG A 184 12.64 -1.40 -8.88
N GLY A 185 13.11 -1.37 -10.13
CA GLY A 185 14.10 -0.40 -10.60
C GLY A 185 13.60 1.05 -10.71
N ILE A 186 12.29 1.30 -10.57
CA ILE A 186 11.75 2.67 -10.64
C ILE A 186 12.39 3.65 -9.64
N GLN A 187 12.98 3.15 -8.55
CA GLN A 187 13.62 3.99 -7.52
C GLN A 187 14.85 4.77 -8.02
N VAL A 188 15.49 4.34 -9.12
CA VAL A 188 16.64 5.06 -9.70
C VAL A 188 16.23 6.03 -10.80
N ILE A 189 14.94 6.04 -11.17
CA ILE A 189 14.41 6.95 -12.18
C ILE A 189 14.02 8.25 -11.47
N LEU A 190 14.77 9.31 -11.75
CA LEU A 190 14.50 10.64 -11.19
C LEU A 190 13.44 11.36 -12.03
N PRO A 191 12.46 12.04 -11.40
CA PRO A 191 11.45 12.78 -12.14
C PRO A 191 12.09 13.89 -12.99
N PRO A 192 11.47 14.28 -14.13
CA PRO A 192 11.98 15.38 -14.94
C PRO A 192 11.81 16.72 -14.21
N ASP A 193 12.59 17.74 -14.58
CA ASP A 193 12.56 19.06 -13.93
C ASP A 193 11.16 19.71 -13.96
N ASN A 194 10.38 19.42 -14.99
CA ASN A 194 9.00 19.88 -15.20
C ASN A 194 7.95 18.84 -14.74
N ALA A 195 8.26 17.97 -13.77
CA ALA A 195 7.40 16.85 -13.36
C ALA A 195 5.92 17.20 -13.18
N ALA A 196 5.60 18.35 -12.57
CA ALA A 196 4.21 18.76 -12.36
C ALA A 196 3.42 18.93 -13.67
N ASP A 197 4.04 19.52 -14.70
CA ASP A 197 3.41 19.69 -16.02
C ASP A 197 3.39 18.37 -16.80
N PHE A 198 4.47 17.59 -16.71
CA PHE A 198 4.56 16.27 -17.31
C PHE A 198 3.47 15.33 -16.78
N ASP A 199 3.38 15.18 -15.45
CA ASP A 199 2.42 14.30 -14.77
C ASP A 199 0.98 14.72 -15.03
N ARG A 200 0.72 16.03 -15.08
CA ARG A 200 -0.59 16.59 -15.42
C ARG A 200 -0.98 16.25 -16.85
N TYR A 201 -0.12 16.53 -17.83
CA TYR A 201 -0.39 16.23 -19.23
C TYR A 201 -0.61 14.73 -19.45
N TYR A 202 0.25 13.90 -18.85
CA TYR A 202 0.16 12.45 -18.92
C TYR A 202 -1.15 11.92 -18.33
N SER A 203 -1.45 12.30 -17.08
CA SER A 203 -2.61 11.76 -16.35
C SER A 203 -3.93 12.27 -16.89
N GLU A 204 -4.05 13.59 -17.13
CA GLU A 204 -5.27 14.18 -17.67
C GLU A 204 -5.52 13.72 -19.11
N GLY A 205 -4.47 13.61 -19.93
CA GLY A 205 -4.58 13.11 -21.31
C GLY A 205 -5.09 11.68 -21.37
N LEU A 206 -4.54 10.77 -20.57
CA LEU A 206 -5.02 9.39 -20.49
C LEU A 206 -6.49 9.32 -20.01
N ILE A 207 -6.86 10.11 -19.00
CA ILE A 207 -8.24 10.14 -18.48
C ILE A 207 -9.23 10.60 -19.58
N GLN A 208 -8.85 11.54 -20.43
CA GLN A 208 -9.72 11.99 -21.53
C GLN A 208 -10.04 10.85 -22.51
N PHE A 209 -9.08 9.99 -22.82
CA PHE A 209 -9.33 8.80 -23.64
C PHE A 209 -10.22 7.79 -22.93
N VAL A 210 -9.96 7.49 -21.65
CA VAL A 210 -10.75 6.54 -20.86
C VAL A 210 -12.21 6.97 -20.73
N LEU A 211 -12.46 8.26 -20.54
CA LEU A 211 -13.81 8.83 -20.43
C LEU A 211 -14.47 9.07 -21.79
N GLY A 212 -13.79 8.78 -22.91
CA GLY A 212 -14.29 9.02 -24.26
C GLY A 212 -14.44 10.51 -24.62
N GLN A 213 -13.81 11.41 -23.86
CA GLN A 213 -13.77 12.85 -24.16
C GLN A 213 -12.89 13.14 -25.37
N LYS A 214 -11.84 12.33 -25.56
CA LYS A 214 -11.02 12.27 -26.78
C LYS A 214 -11.14 10.85 -27.34
N GLU A 215 -11.47 10.74 -28.62
CA GLU A 215 -11.53 9.44 -29.31
C GLU A 215 -10.12 8.83 -29.34
N LEU A 216 -9.98 7.53 -29.07
CA LEU A 216 -8.71 6.82 -29.19
C LEU A 216 -8.57 6.26 -30.62
N ASN A 217 -7.75 6.94 -31.44
CA ASN A 217 -7.37 6.53 -32.80
C ASN A 217 -5.92 6.94 -33.09
N GLU A 218 -5.38 6.54 -34.24
CA GLU A 218 -3.98 6.81 -34.60
C GLU A 218 -3.62 8.30 -34.58
N THR A 219 -4.49 9.16 -35.10
CA THR A 219 -4.28 10.61 -35.17
C THR A 219 -4.25 11.23 -33.79
N THR A 220 -5.29 10.97 -32.99
CA THR A 220 -5.46 11.56 -31.66
C THR A 220 -4.41 11.06 -30.68
N TRP A 221 -3.95 9.82 -30.84
CA TRP A 221 -2.84 9.23 -30.10
C TRP A 221 -1.50 9.86 -30.49
N ALA A 222 -1.21 10.02 -31.78
CA ALA A 222 0.02 10.66 -32.24
C ALA A 222 0.15 12.12 -31.76
N GLU A 223 -0.96 12.87 -31.74
CA GLU A 223 -1.00 14.21 -31.15
C GLU A 223 -0.64 14.21 -29.66
N TYR A 224 -1.17 13.24 -28.90
CA TYR A 224 -0.89 13.10 -27.48
C TYR A 224 0.60 12.78 -27.23
N LEU A 225 1.17 11.85 -28.00
CA LEU A 225 2.60 11.53 -27.93
C LEU A 225 3.47 12.75 -28.29
N THR A 226 3.09 13.53 -29.32
CA THR A 226 3.80 14.75 -29.70
C THR A 226 3.81 15.79 -28.57
N GLY A 227 2.70 15.90 -27.83
CA GLY A 227 2.62 16.78 -26.67
C GLY A 227 3.50 16.30 -25.50
N LEU A 228 3.53 14.99 -25.23
CA LEU A 228 4.47 14.41 -24.26
C LEU A 228 5.93 14.65 -24.66
N ASP A 229 6.26 14.50 -25.93
CA ASP A 229 7.62 14.75 -26.44
C ASP A 229 8.02 16.21 -26.28
N THR A 230 7.09 17.15 -26.46
CA THR A 230 7.31 18.59 -26.19
C THR A 230 7.62 18.85 -24.71
N LEU A 231 7.15 17.99 -23.81
CA LEU A 231 7.44 18.05 -22.38
C LEU A 231 8.71 17.27 -21.99
N GLY A 232 9.45 16.71 -22.95
CA GLY A 232 10.71 16.02 -22.71
C GLY A 232 10.59 14.51 -22.49
N ALA A 233 9.50 13.86 -22.93
CA ALA A 233 9.31 12.42 -22.73
C ALA A 233 10.46 11.56 -23.29
N GLN A 234 10.97 11.88 -24.48
CA GLN A 234 12.09 11.14 -25.09
C GLN A 234 13.38 11.25 -24.28
N GLU A 235 13.70 12.45 -23.79
CA GLU A 235 14.88 12.67 -22.95
C GLU A 235 14.72 11.98 -21.60
N TYR A 236 13.52 12.01 -21.03
CA TYR A 236 13.19 11.33 -19.80
C TYR A 236 13.35 9.81 -19.94
N GLU A 237 12.83 9.20 -21.01
CA GLU A 237 13.00 7.77 -21.31
C GLU A 237 14.48 7.40 -21.46
N ALA A 238 15.26 8.18 -22.21
CA ALA A 238 16.68 7.95 -22.41
C ALA A 238 17.46 8.02 -21.08
N THR A 239 17.16 9.01 -20.25
CA THR A 239 17.80 9.21 -18.94
C THR A 239 17.41 8.09 -17.97
N ALA A 240 16.14 7.69 -17.95
CA ALA A 240 15.66 6.56 -17.16
C ALA A 240 16.37 5.26 -17.55
N LYS A 241 16.50 4.99 -18.86
CA LYS A 241 17.21 3.81 -19.37
C LYS A 241 18.68 3.81 -18.95
N ALA A 242 19.36 4.95 -19.09
CA ALA A 242 20.75 5.08 -18.67
C ALA A 242 20.92 4.82 -17.16
N ALA A 243 20.07 5.42 -16.31
CA ALA A 243 20.10 5.20 -14.87
C ALA A 243 19.88 3.72 -14.49
N LEU A 244 18.97 3.03 -15.18
CA LEU A 244 18.73 1.60 -14.97
C LEU A 244 19.91 0.73 -15.40
N LEU A 245 20.57 1.05 -16.53
CA LEU A 245 21.78 0.34 -16.97
C LEU A 245 22.95 0.56 -16.01
N ASP A 246 23.18 1.80 -15.58
CA ASP A 246 24.24 2.16 -14.62
C ASP A 246 24.04 1.46 -13.27
N ALA A 247 22.79 1.34 -12.83
CA ALA A 247 22.40 0.61 -11.63
C ALA A 247 22.38 -0.92 -11.82
N ARG A 248 22.64 -1.42 -13.03
CA ARG A 248 22.60 -2.86 -13.41
C ARG A 248 21.23 -3.51 -13.18
N LEU A 249 20.18 -2.72 -13.36
CA LEU A 249 18.77 -3.13 -13.25
C LEU A 249 18.17 -3.48 -14.62
N LEU A 250 18.88 -3.15 -15.71
CA LEU A 250 18.63 -3.65 -17.06
C LEU A 250 19.91 -4.32 -17.60
N SER A 251 19.74 -5.33 -18.46
CA SER A 251 20.82 -5.86 -19.29
C SER A 251 20.84 -5.15 -20.65
N GLU A 252 22.03 -5.01 -21.23
CA GLU A 252 22.21 -4.51 -22.61
C GLU A 252 21.48 -5.37 -23.66
#